data_AF-A0A7V4Q8E3-F1
#
_entry.id   AF-A0A7V4Q8E3-F1
#
_cell.length_a   1.000
_cell.length_b   1.000
_cell.length_c   1.000
_cell.angle_alpha   90.00
_cell.angle_beta   90.00
_cell.angle_gamma   90.00
#
_symmetry.space_group_name_H-M   'P 1'
#
loop_
_entity.id
_entity.type
_entity.pdbx_description
1 polymer ?
#
loop_
_entity_poly.entity_id
_entity_poly.type
_entity_poly.pdbx_seq_one_letter_code
_entity_poly.pdbx_strand_id
1 'polypeptide(L)'
;FTGLKPGEKLYEELLIDGEGVKPTTHNKIRVMAPVETDLRRIAADLDQLFSVARAADISGLLKSLRGIVPEFVPRYNFDSAPPIAFQRVRPDLFPPRESCRIPGSLKVTLVKEKTEQISPTLQVLDPQVSSCSHLP
;
A
#
# COMPACT_ATOMS: atom_id res chain seq x y z
N PHE A 1 -16.40 17.66 -11.91
CA PHE A 1 -16.15 16.96 -10.63
C PHE A 1 -14.89 16.11 -10.79
N THR A 2 -14.01 16.04 -9.78
CA THR A 2 -12.68 15.39 -9.86
C THR A 2 -12.63 13.95 -9.34
N GLY A 3 -13.75 13.41 -8.84
CA GLY A 3 -13.82 12.06 -8.27
C GLY A 3 -13.45 12.01 -6.78
N LEU A 4 -13.70 10.85 -6.15
CA LEU A 4 -13.32 10.55 -4.76
C LEU A 4 -11.81 10.34 -4.65
N LYS A 5 -11.21 10.84 -3.57
CA LYS A 5 -9.80 10.59 -3.25
C LYS A 5 -9.60 9.18 -2.73
N PRO A 6 -8.38 8.63 -2.80
CA PRO A 6 -8.19 7.28 -2.30
C PRO A 6 -8.28 7.25 -0.77
N GLY A 7 -9.16 6.39 -0.27
CA GLY A 7 -9.54 6.26 1.14
C GLY A 7 -10.88 6.92 1.47
N GLU A 8 -11.44 7.70 0.55
CA GLU A 8 -12.67 8.47 0.77
C GLU A 8 -13.92 7.58 0.59
N LYS A 9 -14.84 7.65 1.55
CA LYS A 9 -16.19 7.06 1.43
C LYS A 9 -17.17 8.13 0.93
N LEU A 10 -18.12 7.73 0.10
CA LEU A 10 -19.18 8.64 -0.37
C LEU A 10 -20.22 8.93 0.73
N TYR A 11 -20.45 7.94 1.59
CA TYR A 11 -21.32 8.02 2.75
C TYR A 11 -20.63 7.35 3.93
N GLU A 12 -20.70 8.02 5.07
CA GLU A 12 -20.26 7.47 6.34
C GLU A 12 -21.39 6.69 7.01
N GLU A 13 -21.01 5.81 7.94
CA GLU A 13 -21.96 5.04 8.73
C GLU A 13 -22.50 5.92 9.87
N LEU A 14 -23.80 5.82 10.15
CA LEU A 14 -24.44 6.54 11.25
C LEU A 14 -24.28 5.74 12.54
N LEU A 15 -23.97 6.41 13.63
CA LEU A 15 -24.06 5.81 14.97
C LEU A 15 -25.55 5.57 15.29
N ILE A 16 -25.98 4.31 15.21
CA ILE A 16 -27.38 3.91 15.39
C ILE A 16 -27.64 3.26 16.76
N ASP A 17 -28.90 3.29 17.18
CA ASP A 17 -29.33 2.62 18.41
C ASP A 17 -29.16 1.10 18.24
N GLY A 18 -28.31 0.49 19.07
CA GLY A 18 -27.93 -0.93 18.96
C GLY A 18 -26.43 -1.17 19.19
N GLU A 19 -25.58 -0.19 18.94
CA GLU A 19 -24.12 -0.27 19.11
C GLU A 19 -23.65 0.07 20.55
N GLY A 20 -24.50 -0.16 21.56
CA GLY A 20 -24.17 0.17 22.95
C GLY A 20 -24.11 1.67 23.24
N VAL A 21 -24.76 2.49 22.40
CA VAL A 21 -24.87 3.94 22.55
C VAL A 21 -25.89 4.28 23.66
N LYS A 22 -25.47 5.06 24.66
CA LYS A 22 -26.27 5.47 25.82
C LYS A 22 -26.63 6.95 25.72
N PRO A 23 -27.85 7.35 26.13
CA PRO A 23 -28.24 8.75 26.16
C PRO A 23 -27.46 9.52 27.24
N THR A 24 -27.25 10.82 27.00
CA THR A 24 -26.82 11.76 28.04
C THR A 24 -27.98 12.66 28.45
N THR A 25 -27.75 13.60 29.37
CA THR A 25 -28.73 14.64 29.74
C THR A 25 -29.12 15.54 28.56
N HIS A 26 -28.25 15.67 27.54
CA HIS A 26 -28.52 16.48 26.37
C HIS A 26 -29.00 15.61 25.20
N ASN A 27 -30.15 15.97 24.62
CA ASN A 27 -30.85 15.15 23.61
C ASN A 27 -30.05 14.86 22.32
N LYS A 28 -29.01 15.65 22.02
CA LYS A 28 -28.15 15.45 20.84
C LYS A 28 -26.82 14.76 21.12
N ILE A 29 -26.50 14.50 22.39
CA ILE A 29 -25.23 13.90 22.78
C ILE A 29 -25.51 12.49 23.30
N ARG A 30 -24.82 11.53 22.72
CA ARG A 30 -24.87 10.12 23.13
C ARG A 30 -23.45 9.61 23.34
N VAL A 31 -23.27 8.63 24.22
CA VAL A 31 -21.97 8.07 24.59
C VAL A 31 -21.96 6.58 24.31
N MET A 32 -20.97 6.11 23.57
CA MET A 32 -20.75 4.68 23.35
C MET A 32 -20.14 4.04 24.60
N ALA A 33 -20.62 2.87 25.00
CA ALA A 33 -20.04 2.14 26.13
C ALA A 33 -18.57 1.81 25.85
N PRO A 34 -17.68 1.90 26.86
CA PRO A 34 -16.29 1.51 26.70
C PRO A 34 -16.20 0.02 26.39
N VAL A 35 -15.31 -0.33 25.47
CA VAL A 35 -14.94 -1.72 25.19
C VAL A 35 -13.82 -2.09 26.14
N GLU A 36 -13.95 -3.21 26.85
CA GLU A 36 -12.83 -3.74 27.63
C GLU A 36 -11.74 -4.24 26.68
N THR A 37 -10.52 -3.74 26.85
CA THR A 37 -9.40 -4.17 26.02
C THR A 37 -8.11 -4.23 26.82
N ASP A 38 -7.32 -5.28 26.58
CA ASP A 38 -6.02 -5.44 27.20
C ASP A 38 -5.00 -4.48 26.57
N LEU A 39 -4.66 -3.42 27.30
CA LEU A 39 -3.70 -2.41 26.86
C LEU A 39 -2.30 -2.98 26.62
N ARG A 40 -1.88 -4.03 27.35
CA ARG A 40 -0.56 -4.64 27.14
C ARG A 40 -0.51 -5.37 25.81
N ARG A 41 -1.60 -6.06 25.47
CA ARG A 41 -1.76 -6.70 24.17
C ARG A 41 -1.78 -5.67 23.04
N ILE A 42 -2.56 -4.60 23.17
CA ILE A 42 -2.59 -3.52 22.16
C ILE A 42 -1.20 -2.92 21.95
N ALA A 43 -0.45 -2.66 23.03
CA ALA A 43 0.90 -2.12 22.93
C ALA A 43 1.83 -3.06 22.14
N ALA A 44 1.80 -4.35 22.43
CA ALA A 44 2.59 -5.34 21.70
C ALA A 44 2.17 -5.44 20.21
N ASP A 45 0.87 -5.41 19.92
CA ASP A 45 0.35 -5.44 18.55
C ASP A 45 0.79 -4.17 17.77
N LEU A 46 0.82 -3.01 18.42
CA LEU A 46 1.32 -1.76 17.83
C LEU A 46 2.83 -1.79 17.58
N ASP A 47 3.62 -2.34 18.51
CA ASP A 47 5.07 -2.51 18.32
C ASP A 47 5.37 -3.38 17.10
N GLN A 48 4.63 -4.47 16.93
CA GLN A 48 4.71 -5.32 15.74
C GLN A 48 4.32 -4.53 14.48
N LEU A 49 3.19 -3.81 14.51
CA LEU A 49 2.72 -3.00 13.38
C LEU A 49 3.78 -1.97 12.94
N PHE A 50 4.42 -1.29 13.89
CA PHE A 50 5.47 -0.33 13.59
C PHE A 50 6.73 -0.99 13.05
N SER A 51 7.07 -2.19 13.53
CA SER A 51 8.19 -2.96 13.01
C SER A 51 8.00 -3.31 11.54
N VAL A 52 6.84 -3.86 11.17
CA VAL A 52 6.54 -4.20 9.76
C VAL A 52 6.41 -2.97 8.87
N ALA A 53 5.88 -1.86 9.41
CA ALA A 53 5.82 -0.57 8.70
C ALA A 53 7.22 -0.04 8.36
N ARG A 54 8.15 -0.07 9.33
CA ARG A 54 9.55 0.36 9.12
C ARG A 54 10.29 -0.53 8.13
N ALA A 55 9.96 -1.82 8.08
CA ALA A 55 10.51 -2.75 7.12
C ALA A 55 9.90 -2.62 5.70
N ALA A 56 8.93 -1.73 5.50
CA ALA A 56 8.17 -1.57 4.26
C ALA A 56 7.47 -2.87 3.77
N ASP A 57 7.19 -3.81 4.68
CA ASP A 57 6.43 -5.02 4.37
C ASP A 57 4.93 -4.70 4.38
N ILE A 58 4.39 -4.37 3.21
CA ILE A 58 2.97 -4.02 3.02
C ILE A 58 2.06 -5.20 3.38
N SER A 59 2.48 -6.43 3.08
CA SER A 59 1.67 -7.63 3.34
C SER A 59 1.54 -7.89 4.84
N GLY A 60 2.65 -7.83 5.57
CA GLY A 60 2.70 -7.92 7.02
C GLY A 60 1.98 -6.76 7.69
N LEU A 61 2.11 -5.54 7.16
CA LEU A 61 1.42 -4.35 7.65
C LEU A 61 -0.10 -4.51 7.59
N LEU A 62 -0.65 -4.89 6.42
CA LEU A 62 -2.09 -5.08 6.25
C LEU A 62 -2.61 -6.21 7.14
N LYS A 63 -1.85 -7.30 7.28
CA LYS A 63 -2.20 -8.42 8.17
C LYS A 63 -2.23 -7.97 9.63
N SER A 64 -1.21 -7.25 10.09
CA SER A 64 -1.13 -6.73 11.46
C SER A 64 -2.26 -5.74 11.74
N LEU A 65 -2.53 -4.83 10.80
CA LEU A 65 -3.60 -3.84 10.94
C LEU A 65 -4.99 -4.49 11.04
N ARG A 66 -5.27 -5.50 10.21
CA ARG A 66 -6.52 -6.28 10.30
C ARG A 66 -6.65 -7.08 11.60
N GLY A 67 -5.52 -7.47 12.20
CA GLY A 67 -5.53 -8.11 13.51
C GLY A 67 -6.01 -7.17 14.63
N ILE A 68 -5.60 -5.89 14.57
CA ILE A 68 -5.95 -4.87 15.55
C ILE A 68 -7.35 -4.30 15.28
N VAL A 69 -7.68 -4.05 14.02
CA VAL A 69 -8.95 -3.49 13.57
C VAL A 69 -9.58 -4.46 12.56
N PRO A 70 -10.37 -5.45 13.03
CA PRO A 70 -10.96 -6.48 12.17
C PRO A 70 -11.88 -5.92 11.09
N GLU A 71 -12.52 -4.78 11.35
CA GLU A 71 -13.43 -4.10 10.42
C GLU A 71 -12.70 -3.30 9.33
N PHE A 72 -11.36 -3.28 9.34
CA PHE A 72 -10.57 -2.60 8.33
C PHE A 72 -10.66 -3.32 6.98
N VAL A 73 -11.46 -2.75 6.07
CA VAL A 73 -11.60 -3.20 4.68
C VAL A 73 -10.95 -2.16 3.74
N PRO A 74 -9.72 -2.41 3.23
CA PRO A 74 -9.12 -1.53 2.23
C PRO A 74 -9.93 -1.62 0.93
N ARG A 75 -10.38 -0.47 0.42
CA ARG A 75 -11.11 -0.38 -0.86
C ARG A 75 -10.19 -0.33 -2.09
N TYR A 76 -8.88 -0.42 -1.90
CA TYR A 76 -7.89 -0.45 -2.98
C TYR A 76 -7.10 -1.74 -2.90
N ASN A 77 -7.11 -2.49 -4.01
CA ASN A 77 -6.09 -3.49 -4.30
C ASN A 77 -5.22 -2.91 -5.41
N PHE A 78 -3.93 -2.74 -5.13
CA PHE A 78 -2.96 -2.33 -6.14
C PHE A 78 -2.27 -3.59 -6.66
N ASP A 79 -2.85 -4.21 -7.69
CA ASP A 79 -2.19 -5.33 -8.40
C ASP A 79 -0.99 -4.84 -9.25
N SER A 80 -0.81 -3.51 -9.34
CA SER A 80 0.22 -2.81 -10.09
C SER A 80 0.67 -1.54 -9.36
N ALA A 81 1.60 -0.77 -9.94
CA ALA A 81 2.09 0.46 -9.32
C ALA A 81 0.93 1.43 -8.96
N PRO A 82 0.97 2.12 -7.80
CA PRO A 82 -0.08 3.05 -7.41
C PRO A 82 -0.33 4.12 -8.49
N PRO A 83 -1.59 4.54 -8.73
CA PRO A 83 -1.91 5.57 -9.72
C PRO A 83 -1.10 6.86 -9.49
N ILE A 84 -0.73 7.56 -10.57
CA ILE A 84 0.07 8.81 -10.51
C ILE A 84 -0.56 9.87 -9.61
N ALA A 85 -1.89 9.96 -9.60
CA ALA A 85 -2.61 10.86 -8.69
C ALA A 85 -2.25 10.62 -7.22
N PHE A 86 -2.01 9.35 -6.84
CA PHE A 86 -1.65 8.98 -5.47
C PHE A 86 -0.18 9.25 -5.17
N GLN A 87 0.71 8.97 -6.13
CA GLN A 87 2.14 9.29 -6.01
C GLN A 87 2.38 10.79 -5.80
N ARG A 88 1.54 11.65 -6.39
CA ARG A 88 1.61 13.12 -6.22
C ARG A 88 1.15 13.62 -4.85
N VAL A 89 0.29 12.89 -4.16
CA VAL A 89 -0.24 13.31 -2.84
C VAL A 89 0.80 13.08 -1.73
N ARG A 90 1.66 12.06 -1.89
CA ARG A 90 2.75 11.73 -0.98
C ARG A 90 4.05 11.45 -1.74
N PRO A 91 4.70 12.48 -2.31
CA PRO A 91 5.95 12.31 -3.07
C PRO A 91 7.10 11.83 -2.18
N ASP A 92 6.99 12.00 -0.87
CA ASP A 92 7.90 11.47 0.14
C ASP A 92 7.87 9.94 0.25
N LEU A 93 6.69 9.33 0.05
CA LEU A 93 6.50 7.88 0.05
C LEU A 93 6.79 7.27 -1.33
N PHE A 94 6.67 8.05 -2.40
CA PHE A 94 6.91 7.63 -3.78
C PHE A 94 7.86 8.62 -4.47
N PRO A 95 9.15 8.65 -4.08
CA PRO A 95 10.12 9.49 -4.77
C PRO A 95 10.12 9.09 -6.25
N PRO A 96 10.15 10.07 -7.18
CA PRO A 96 10.31 9.77 -8.59
C PRO A 96 11.51 8.84 -8.73
N ARG A 97 11.34 7.69 -9.40
CA ARG A 97 12.48 6.84 -9.72
C ARG A 97 13.44 7.73 -10.48
N GLU A 98 14.56 8.06 -9.84
CA GLU A 98 15.58 8.84 -10.47
C GLU A 98 15.92 8.09 -11.75
N SER A 99 15.61 8.66 -12.91
CA SER A 99 16.41 8.37 -14.07
C SER A 99 17.82 8.78 -13.64
N CYS A 100 18.63 7.79 -13.27
CA CYS A 100 20.03 7.96 -12.99
C CYS A 100 20.56 8.92 -14.05
N ARG A 101 20.98 10.12 -13.64
CA ARG A 101 21.71 11.01 -14.52
C ARG A 101 23.05 10.33 -14.75
N ILE A 102 23.12 9.51 -15.80
CA ILE A 102 24.40 9.10 -16.36
C ILE A 102 25.09 10.41 -16.78
N PRO A 103 26.28 10.73 -16.26
CA PRO A 103 27.10 11.76 -16.88
C PRO A 103 27.57 11.19 -18.22
N GLY A 104 26.80 11.46 -19.27
CA GLY A 104 27.02 10.93 -20.61
C GLY A 104 25.72 10.55 -21.28
N SER A 105 25.26 11.43 -22.17
CA SER A 105 24.03 11.29 -22.95
C SER A 105 23.87 9.93 -23.63
N LEU A 106 22.78 9.23 -23.33
CA LEU A 106 22.21 8.23 -24.24
C LEU A 106 20.73 8.55 -24.45
N LYS A 107 20.39 8.90 -25.69
CA LYS A 107 19.02 9.13 -26.12
C LYS A 107 18.25 7.81 -26.06
N VAL A 108 17.15 7.78 -25.32
CA VAL A 108 16.19 6.67 -25.39
C VAL A 108 15.22 6.96 -26.52
N THR A 109 15.34 6.23 -27.62
CA THR A 109 14.37 6.25 -28.71
C THR A 109 13.17 5.39 -28.29
N LEU A 110 11.98 6.00 -28.27
CA LEU A 110 10.75 5.33 -27.89
C LEU A 110 10.30 4.42 -29.03
N VAL A 111 10.66 3.13 -28.96
CA VAL A 111 10.15 2.12 -29.88
C VAL A 111 8.71 1.80 -29.47
N LYS A 112 7.75 2.15 -30.32
CA LYS A 112 6.36 1.68 -30.19
C LYS A 112 6.35 0.18 -30.44
N GLU A 113 6.06 -0.61 -29.42
CA GLU A 113 5.80 -2.04 -29.59
C GLU A 113 4.45 -2.23 -30.29
N LYS A 114 4.51 -2.89 -31.45
CA LYS A 114 3.37 -3.38 -32.21
C LYS A 114 2.95 -4.70 -31.56
N THR A 115 1.73 -4.75 -31.06
CA THR A 115 1.07 -5.99 -30.64
C THR A 115 0.98 -6.95 -31.82
N GLU A 116 1.65 -8.09 -31.74
CA GLU A 116 1.31 -9.26 -32.54
C GLU A 116 1.57 -10.51 -31.70
N GLN A 117 0.51 -11.29 -31.52
CA GLN A 117 0.52 -12.59 -30.85
C GLN A 117 1.42 -13.56 -31.62
N ILE A 118 2.07 -14.50 -30.93
CA ILE A 118 2.27 -15.91 -31.34
C ILE A 118 2.81 -16.71 -30.12
N SER A 119 2.36 -17.95 -30.01
CA SER A 119 2.60 -19.00 -29.01
C SER A 119 4.06 -19.45 -28.83
N PRO A 120 4.41 -20.18 -27.74
CA PRO A 120 5.79 -20.47 -27.42
C PRO A 120 6.31 -21.71 -28.19
N THR A 121 7.47 -21.58 -28.82
CA THR A 121 8.29 -22.72 -29.25
C THR A 121 9.61 -22.67 -28.49
N LEU A 122 9.86 -23.75 -27.77
CA LEU A 122 10.99 -23.99 -26.87
C LEU A 122 12.24 -24.33 -27.70
N GLN A 123 13.30 -23.53 -27.59
CA GLN A 123 14.64 -23.96 -28.01
C GLN A 123 15.70 -23.50 -27.00
N VAL A 124 16.37 -24.51 -26.44
CA VAL A 124 17.55 -24.43 -25.57
C VAL A 124 18.76 -24.17 -26.45
N LEU A 125 19.52 -23.12 -26.14
CA LEU A 125 20.91 -22.95 -26.60
C LEU A 125 21.71 -22.29 -25.46
N ASP A 126 22.54 -23.10 -24.79
CA ASP A 126 23.76 -22.65 -24.10
C ASP A 126 24.62 -21.86 -25.09
N PRO A 127 25.44 -20.85 -24.67
CA PRO A 127 26.73 -21.23 -24.08
C PRO A 127 27.52 -20.19 -23.23
N GLN A 128 28.58 -20.76 -22.64
CA GLN A 128 29.86 -20.17 -22.22
C GLN A 128 29.95 -19.36 -20.90
N VAL A 129 30.50 -20.09 -19.93
CA VAL A 129 31.35 -19.63 -18.83
C VAL A 129 32.45 -18.68 -19.34
N SER A 130 32.60 -17.53 -18.69
CA SER A 130 33.82 -16.71 -18.76
C SER A 130 34.13 -16.13 -17.39
N SER A 131 35.38 -16.33 -16.97
CA SER A 131 35.92 -16.25 -15.62
C SER A 131 36.43 -14.86 -15.20
N CYS A 132 36.46 -14.66 -13.88
CA CYS A 132 37.21 -13.70 -13.05
C CYS A 132 38.36 -12.88 -13.68
N SER A 133 38.44 -11.59 -13.31
CA SER A 133 39.68 -10.93 -12.86
C SER A 133 39.45 -9.61 -12.08
N HIS A 134 39.74 -9.69 -10.77
CA HIS A 134 40.49 -8.79 -9.89
C HIS A 134 40.72 -7.27 -10.20
N LEU A 135 40.34 -6.44 -9.19
CA LEU A 135 41.03 -5.30 -8.54
C LEU A 135 41.28 -3.96 -9.28
N PRO A 136 41.63 -2.84 -8.59
CA PRO A 136 41.85 -2.61 -7.15
C PRO A 136 40.67 -2.00 -6.37
#